data_AF-A0ABD0XKP0-F1
#
_entry.id   AF-A0ABD0XKP0-F1
#
_cell.length_a   1.000
_cell.length_b   1.000
_cell.length_c   1.000
_cell.angle_alpha   90.00
_cell.angle_beta   90.00
_cell.angle_gamma   90.00
#
_symmetry.space_group_name_H-M   'P 1'
#
loop_
_entity.id
_entity.type
_entity.pdbx_description
1 polymer ?
#
loop_
_entity_poly.entity_id
_entity_poly.type
_entity_poly.pdbx_seq_one_letter_code
_entity_poly.pdbx_strand_id
1 'polypeptide(L)'
;MAQAAHINIPDINTPIRVEHDKKQRQFTIRLNGSHDRAVLLYEYVGKKTVDLQHTEVPDAYRGRGIAKHLAKAAMDFVVEEDLKAHLTCWGTRVVKETHQVEATI
;
A
#
# COMPACT_ATOMS: atom_id res chain seq x y z
N MET A 1 -26.56 -24.31 24.70
CA MET A 1 -26.51 -22.84 24.57
C MET A 1 -25.30 -22.47 23.71
N ALA A 2 -25.44 -22.39 22.39
CA ALA A 2 -24.35 -22.00 21.49
C ALA A 2 -24.52 -20.52 21.16
N GLN A 3 -23.72 -19.66 21.80
CA GLN A 3 -23.73 -18.24 21.51
C GLN A 3 -22.93 -18.02 20.23
N ALA A 4 -23.63 -17.77 19.13
CA ALA A 4 -23.03 -17.37 17.87
C ALA A 4 -22.24 -16.07 18.11
N ALA A 5 -20.93 -16.13 17.88
CA ALA A 5 -20.07 -14.97 17.85
C ALA A 5 -20.62 -14.02 16.77
N HIS A 6 -21.21 -12.90 17.20
CA HIS A 6 -21.49 -11.79 16.30
C HIS A 6 -20.14 -11.34 15.74
N ILE A 7 -19.89 -11.66 14.47
CA ILE A 7 -18.82 -11.03 13.70
C ILE A 7 -19.25 -9.58 13.56
N ASN A 8 -18.73 -8.73 14.44
CA ASN A 8 -18.88 -7.29 14.33
C ASN A 8 -18.08 -6.89 13.08
N ILE A 9 -18.74 -6.76 11.94
CA ILE A 9 -18.12 -6.26 10.71
C ILE A 9 -17.85 -4.78 11.00
N PRO A 10 -16.59 -4.35 11.20
CA PRO A 10 -16.35 -2.95 11.49
C PRO A 10 -16.73 -2.13 10.27
N ASP A 11 -17.60 -1.15 10.47
CA ASP A 11 -17.99 -0.15 9.49
C ASP A 11 -16.75 0.39 8.75
N ILE A 12 -16.69 0.08 7.45
CA ILE A 12 -15.70 0.54 6.47
C ILE A 12 -15.72 2.07 6.23
N ASN A 13 -16.54 2.81 6.98
CA ASN A 13 -16.70 4.26 6.87
C ASN A 13 -15.74 5.05 7.76
N THR A 14 -14.81 4.38 8.44
CA THR A 14 -13.73 5.09 9.15
C THR A 14 -12.70 5.58 8.11
N PRO A 15 -12.26 6.84 8.15
CA PRO A 15 -11.30 7.35 7.17
C PRO A 15 -10.03 6.51 7.16
N ILE A 16 -9.79 5.82 6.03
CA ILE A 16 -8.56 5.05 5.79
C ILE A 16 -7.40 6.04 5.76
N ARG A 17 -6.62 6.09 6.83
CA ARG A 17 -5.44 6.94 6.94
C ARG A 17 -4.20 6.15 6.58
N VAL A 18 -3.46 6.66 5.60
CA VAL A 18 -2.12 6.17 5.26
C VAL A 18 -1.10 6.94 6.08
N GLU A 19 -0.29 6.24 6.86
CA GLU A 19 0.88 6.79 7.53
C GLU A 19 2.11 6.53 6.66
N HIS A 20 2.88 7.58 6.37
CA HIS A 20 4.15 7.46 5.64
C HIS A 20 5.34 7.52 6.61
N ASP A 21 6.09 6.43 6.70
CA ASP A 21 7.35 6.38 7.44
C ASP A 21 8.53 6.44 6.45
N LYS A 22 9.07 7.65 6.26
CA LYS A 22 10.23 7.88 5.39
C LYS A 22 11.51 7.18 5.88
N LYS A 23 11.64 6.92 7.18
CA LYS A 23 12.84 6.27 7.76
C LYS A 23 12.83 4.78 7.47
N GLN A 24 11.68 4.15 7.66
CA GLN A 24 11.48 2.73 7.34
C GLN A 24 11.16 2.49 5.85
N ARG A 25 10.95 3.57 5.09
CA ARG A 25 10.60 3.55 3.66
C ARG A 25 9.36 2.70 3.41
N GLN A 26 8.31 3.01 4.16
CA GLN A 26 7.05 2.28 4.08
C GLN A 26 5.84 3.18 4.26
N PHE A 27 4.74 2.78 3.63
CA PHE A 27 3.42 3.33 3.85
C PHE A 27 2.58 2.30 4.58
N THR A 28 1.91 2.68 5.64
CA THR A 28 1.10 1.76 6.46
C THR A 28 -0.31 2.29 6.65
N ILE A 29 -1.30 1.40 6.59
CA ILE A 29 -2.67 1.68 7.00
C ILE A 29 -2.96 0.82 8.22
N ARG A 30 -3.39 1.46 9.31
CA ARG A 30 -3.91 0.75 10.49
C ARG A 30 -5.34 0.32 10.20
N LEU A 31 -5.61 -0.97 10.38
CA LEU A 31 -6.94 -1.55 10.17
C LEU A 31 -7.62 -1.63 11.53
N ASN A 32 -8.83 -1.08 11.64
CA ASN A 32 -9.56 -1.05 12.91
C ASN A 32 -9.97 -2.47 13.34
N GLY A 33 -9.37 -2.98 14.41
CA GLY A 33 -9.86 -4.16 15.13
C GLY A 33 -8.81 -5.20 15.54
N SER A 34 -7.62 -5.20 14.92
CA SER A 34 -6.57 -6.19 15.20
C SER A 34 -5.21 -5.57 14.91
N HIS A 35 -4.11 -6.15 15.42
CA HIS A 35 -2.72 -5.76 15.08
C HIS A 35 -2.37 -5.84 13.58
N ASP A 36 -3.37 -6.13 12.74
CA ASP A 36 -3.31 -6.16 11.29
C ASP A 36 -3.14 -4.75 10.73
N ARG A 37 -2.14 -4.63 9.86
CA ARG A 37 -1.88 -3.42 9.09
C ARG A 37 -1.62 -3.81 7.66
N ALA A 38 -2.06 -2.96 6.74
CA ALA A 38 -1.59 -3.05 5.37
C ALA A 38 -0.32 -2.21 5.24
N VAL A 39 0.66 -2.72 4.49
CA VAL A 39 1.95 -2.04 4.31
C VAL A 39 2.37 -2.05 2.85
N LEU A 40 2.95 -0.95 2.38
CA LEU A 40 3.64 -0.84 1.11
C LEU A 40 5.08 -0.43 1.38
N LEU A 41 6.03 -1.27 0.98
CA LEU A 41 7.46 -1.04 1.12
C LEU A 41 8.04 -0.49 -0.18
N TYR A 42 8.96 0.46 -0.03
CA TYR A 42 9.71 1.01 -1.15
C TYR A 42 11.19 1.17 -0.81
N GLU A 43 12.04 1.29 -1.83
CA GLU A 43 13.45 1.64 -1.65
C GLU A 43 13.93 2.63 -2.69
N TYR A 44 15.02 3.32 -2.39
CA TYR A 44 15.68 4.19 -3.36
C TYR A 44 16.62 3.35 -4.22
N VAL A 45 16.34 3.30 -5.52
CA VAL A 45 17.16 2.59 -6.52
C VAL A 45 18.00 3.56 -7.36
N GLY A 46 17.90 4.86 -7.09
CA GLY A 46 18.68 5.91 -7.75
C GLY A 46 18.56 7.24 -7.01
N LYS A 47 19.21 8.28 -7.54
CA LYS A 47 19.24 9.61 -6.91
C LYS A 47 17.86 10.27 -6.76
N LYS A 48 16.94 9.98 -7.67
CA LYS A 48 15.56 10.47 -7.68
C LYS A 48 14.59 9.37 -8.09
N THR A 49 14.90 8.12 -7.77
CA THR A 49 14.10 6.97 -8.19
C THR A 49 13.83 6.09 -6.99
N VAL A 50 12.55 5.83 -6.74
CA VAL A 50 12.08 4.85 -5.78
C VAL A 50 11.52 3.63 -6.50
N ASP A 51 11.70 2.47 -5.91
CA ASP A 51 11.11 1.22 -6.35
C ASP A 51 10.11 0.75 -5.29
N LEU A 52 8.85 0.63 -5.68
CA LEU A 52 7.75 0.12 -4.87
C LEU A 52 7.74 -1.41 -5.00
N GLN A 53 8.27 -2.10 -4.00
CA GLN A 53 8.65 -3.51 -4.10
C GLN A 53 7.56 -4.48 -3.63
N HIS A 54 6.91 -4.14 -2.52
CA HIS A 54 6.03 -5.08 -1.83
C HIS A 54 4.82 -4.35 -1.25
N THR A 55 3.62 -4.86 -1.53
CA THR A 55 2.39 -4.41 -0.89
C THR A 55 1.73 -5.60 -0.22
N GLU A 56 1.62 -5.55 1.10
CA GLU A 56 0.94 -6.56 1.90
C GLU A 56 -0.40 -6.01 2.39
N VAL A 57 -1.47 -6.73 2.06
CA VAL A 57 -2.81 -6.48 2.62
C VAL A 57 -3.30 -7.81 3.21
N PRO A 58 -3.65 -7.84 4.50
CA PRO A 58 -4.18 -9.04 5.13
C PRO A 58 -5.44 -9.53 4.40
N ASP A 59 -5.58 -10.86 4.24
CA ASP A 59 -6.64 -11.48 3.44
C ASP A 59 -8.05 -11.06 3.84
N ALA A 60 -8.31 -10.90 5.14
CA ALA A 60 -9.60 -10.45 5.68
C ALA A 60 -10.04 -9.05 5.17
N TYR A 61 -9.10 -8.26 4.68
CA TYR A 61 -9.32 -6.90 4.21
C TYR A 61 -9.04 -6.72 2.71
N ARG A 62 -8.67 -7.79 1.99
CA ARG A 62 -8.57 -7.76 0.53
C ARG A 62 -9.93 -7.48 -0.12
N GLY A 63 -9.92 -6.96 -1.34
CA GLY A 63 -11.13 -6.55 -2.07
C GLY A 63 -11.75 -5.23 -1.60
N ARG A 64 -11.22 -4.59 -0.55
CA ARG A 64 -11.72 -3.30 -0.02
C ARG A 64 -10.99 -2.06 -0.55
N GLY A 65 -10.14 -2.22 -1.56
CA GLY A 65 -9.37 -1.11 -2.15
C GLY A 65 -8.24 -0.56 -1.26
N ILE A 66 -7.83 -1.26 -0.21
CA ILE A 66 -6.76 -0.79 0.72
C ILE A 66 -5.41 -0.64 0.00
N ALA A 67 -5.04 -1.60 -0.85
CA ALA A 67 -3.83 -1.51 -1.67
C ALA A 67 -3.85 -0.26 -2.57
N LYS A 68 -5.02 0.13 -3.08
CA LYS A 68 -5.18 1.33 -3.91
C LYS A 68 -4.88 2.60 -3.11
N HIS A 69 -5.29 2.67 -1.84
CA HIS A 69 -5.00 3.80 -0.97
C HIS A 69 -3.49 3.91 -0.67
N LEU A 70 -2.82 2.78 -0.40
CA LEU A 70 -1.36 2.74 -0.24
C LEU A 70 -0.64 3.19 -1.52
N ALA A 71 -1.04 2.66 -2.67
CA ALA A 71 -0.45 3.02 -3.95
C ALA A 71 -0.66 4.50 -4.25
N LYS A 72 -1.86 5.06 -4.00
CA LYS A 72 -2.11 6.49 -4.18
C LYS A 72 -1.17 7.34 -3.33
N ALA A 73 -1.05 7.04 -2.04
CA ALA A 73 -0.16 7.79 -1.14
C ALA A 73 1.32 7.68 -1.56
N ALA A 74 1.74 6.51 -2.04
CA ALA A 74 3.09 6.33 -2.58
C ALA A 74 3.32 7.18 -3.85
N MET A 75 2.32 7.25 -4.74
CA MET A 75 2.40 8.08 -5.94
C MET A 75 2.34 9.58 -5.61
N ASP A 76 1.49 9.99 -4.67
CA ASP A 76 1.43 11.39 -4.19
C ASP A 76 2.81 11.82 -3.67
N PHE A 77 3.46 10.99 -2.83
CA PHE A 77 4.83 11.23 -2.35
C PHE A 77 5.85 11.36 -3.49
N VAL A 78 5.75 10.51 -4.52
CA VAL A 78 6.66 10.55 -5.67
C VAL A 78 6.51 11.85 -6.45
N VAL A 79 5.28 12.32 -6.65
CA VAL A 79 5.00 13.59 -7.33
C VAL A 79 5.44 14.78 -6.48
N GLU A 80 5.10 14.80 -5.19
CA GLU A 80 5.44 15.89 -4.28
C GLU A 80 6.96 16.11 -4.14
N GLU A 81 7.75 15.04 -4.24
CA GLU A 81 9.21 15.09 -4.03
C GLU A 81 10.00 15.05 -5.36
N ASP A 82 9.33 15.20 -6.50
CA ASP A 82 9.95 15.16 -7.85
C ASP A 82 10.79 13.88 -8.06
N LEU A 83 10.22 12.74 -7.66
CA LEU A 83 10.81 11.42 -7.77
C LEU A 83 10.23 10.66 -8.97
N LYS A 84 10.91 9.59 -9.37
CA LYS A 84 10.41 8.58 -10.30
C LYS A 84 10.08 7.31 -9.54
N ALA A 85 8.95 6.68 -9.84
CA ALA A 85 8.57 5.40 -9.25
C ALA A 85 8.77 4.25 -10.25
N HIS A 86 9.36 3.16 -9.79
CA HIS A 86 9.30 1.84 -10.41
C HIS A 86 8.37 0.96 -9.58
N LEU A 87 7.60 0.09 -10.23
CA LEU A 87 6.72 -0.88 -9.59
C LEU A 87 7.29 -2.28 -9.82
N THR A 88 8.21 -2.72 -8.97
CA THR A 88 8.74 -4.09 -9.05
C THR A 88 7.96 -4.97 -8.08
N CYS A 89 6.77 -5.42 -8.48
CA CYS A 89 6.05 -6.39 -7.66
C CYS A 89 6.77 -7.75 -7.70
N TRP A 90 7.27 -8.22 -6.56
CA TRP A 90 8.03 -9.49 -6.49
C TRP A 90 7.18 -10.75 -6.80
N GLY A 91 5.85 -10.61 -6.87
CA GLY A 91 4.90 -11.71 -7.05
C GLY A 91 4.99 -12.43 -8.39
N THR A 92 5.64 -11.84 -9.39
CA THR A 92 5.97 -12.53 -10.64
C THR A 92 7.36 -12.13 -11.09
N ARG A 93 8.33 -13.05 -10.97
CA ARG A 93 9.56 -13.04 -11.76
C ARG A 93 9.20 -13.32 -13.22
N VAL A 94 8.52 -12.38 -13.87
CA VAL A 94 8.42 -12.26 -15.33
C VAL A 94 8.98 -10.89 -15.68
N VAL A 95 10.07 -10.97 -16.42
CA VAL A 95 10.97 -9.96 -16.91
C VAL A 95 10.28 -8.69 -17.42
N LYS A 96 10.87 -7.54 -17.04
CA LYS A 96 10.98 -6.27 -17.80
C LYS A 96 9.70 -5.71 -18.42
N GLU A 97 9.21 -4.63 -17.84
CA GLU A 97 8.99 -3.38 -18.58
C GLU A 97 8.82 -2.26 -17.54
N THR A 98 9.80 -1.34 -17.45
CA THR A 98 9.62 -0.06 -16.75
C THR A 98 8.54 0.71 -17.49
N HIS A 99 7.28 0.48 -17.13
CA HIS A 99 6.24 1.43 -17.45
C HIS A 99 6.52 2.64 -16.56
N GLN A 100 7.00 3.72 -17.17
CA GLN A 100 6.69 5.05 -16.66
C GLN A 100 5.18 5.03 -16.41
N VAL A 101 4.78 5.07 -15.15
CA VAL A 101 3.42 5.42 -14.77
C VAL A 101 3.24 6.87 -15.17
N GLU A 102 3.01 7.11 -16.45
CA GLU A 102 2.34 8.31 -16.94
C GLU A 102 0.97 8.27 -16.26
N ALA A 103 0.88 8.99 -15.14
CA ALA A 103 -0.35 9.24 -14.42
C ALA A 103 -1.26 10.08 -15.34
N THR A 104 -1.94 9.42 -16.27
CA THR A 104 -3.10 10.01 -16.92
C THR A 104 -4.29 9.77 -16.01
N ILE A 105 -4.79 10.90 -15.50
CA ILE A 105 -5.91 11.10 -14.60
C ILE A 105 -7.21 10.61 -15.25
#